data_AF-R9MVU6-F1
#
_entry.id   AF-R9MVU6-F1
#
_cell.length_a   1.000
_cell.length_b   1.000
_cell.length_c   1.000
_cell.angle_alpha   90.00
_cell.angle_beta   90.00
_cell.angle_gamma   90.00
#
_symmetry.space_group_name_H-M   'P 1'
#
loop_
_entity.id
_entity.type
_entity.pdbx_description
1 polymer ?
#
loop_
_entity_poly.entity_id
_entity_poly.type
_entity_poly.pdbx_seq_one_letter_code
_entity_poly.pdbx_strand_id
1 'polypeptide(L)' 'MDMLIEFAKMGIGISYVVKQFVAKELQTGSLIEIQLSKPIPKREIGFIYNEIQPFNENILRFINIKKV' A
#
# COMPACT_ATOMS: atom_id res chain seq x y z
N MET A 1 6.62 -3.66 -6.79
CA MET A 1 5.16 -3.92 -6.91
C MET A 1 4.74 -3.82 -8.37
N ASP A 2 5.14 -2.77 -9.08
CA ASP A 2 4.80 -2.53 -10.48
C ASP A 2 5.09 -3.71 -11.41
N MET A 3 6.26 -4.34 -11.28
CA MET A 3 6.61 -5.54 -12.06
C MET A 3 5.61 -6.70 -11.85
N LEU A 4 5.12 -6.90 -10.62
CA LEU A 4 4.15 -7.95 -10.32
C LEU A 4 2.77 -7.62 -10.92
N ILE A 5 2.45 -6.34 -11.08
CA ILE A 5 1.23 -5.88 -11.73
C ILE A 5 1.33 -6.13 -13.24
N GLU A 6 2.48 -5.80 -13.85
CA GLU A 6 2.71 -6.06 -15.28
C GLU A 6 2.66 -7.56 -15.61
N PHE A 7 3.22 -8.43 -14.78
CA PHE A 7 3.09 -9.88 -14.97
C PHE A 7 1.64 -10.36 -14.93
N ALA A 8 0.83 -9.87 -13.99
CA ALA A 8 -0.59 -10.19 -13.95
C ALA A 8 -1.33 -9.68 -15.20
N LYS A 9 -0.99 -8.48 -15.69
CA LYS A 9 -1.56 -7.92 -16.92
C LYS A 9 -1.18 -8.70 -18.17
N MET A 10 0.03 -9.25 -18.21
CA MET A 10 0.51 -10.13 -19.28
C MET A 10 -0.09 -11.55 -19.21
N GLY A 11 -0.93 -11.84 -18.21
CA GLY A 11 -1.51 -13.16 -18.00
C GLY A 11 -0.56 -14.17 -17.36
N ILE A 12 0.55 -13.71 -16.79
CA ILE A 12 1.56 -14.56 -16.13
C ILE A 12 1.14 -14.74 -14.66
N GLY A 13 0.11 -15.55 -14.45
CA GLY A 13 -0.34 -15.96 -13.13
C GLY A 13 -1.15 -14.91 -12.35
N ILE A 14 -1.12 -15.03 -11.01
CA ILE A 14 -1.89 -14.22 -10.07
C ILE A 14 -0.92 -13.46 -9.17
N SER A 15 -1.25 -12.22 -8.83
CA SER A 15 -0.41 -11.35 -8.00
C SER A 15 -1.18 -10.82 -6.78
N TYR A 16 -0.46 -10.64 -5.66
CA TYR A 16 -0.97 -10.03 -4.43
C TYR A 16 -0.33 -8.63 -4.25
N VAL A 17 -1.14 -7.59 -4.38
CA VAL A 17 -0.68 -6.18 -4.38
C VAL A 17 -1.62 -5.29 -3.57
N VAL A 18 -1.18 -4.06 -3.27
CA VAL A 18 -2.03 -3.05 -2.63
C VAL A 18 -3.05 -2.53 -3.63
N LYS A 19 -4.34 -2.65 -3.28
CA LYS A 19 -5.48 -2.31 -4.16
C LYS A 19 -5.41 -0.91 -4.78
N GLN A 20 -4.92 0.08 -4.02
CA GLN A 20 -4.79 1.46 -4.49
C GLN A 20 -3.83 1.62 -5.68
N PHE A 21 -2.85 0.72 -5.84
CA PHE A 21 -1.90 0.76 -6.96
C PHE A 21 -2.43 0.12 -8.25
N VAL A 22 -3.60 -0.53 -8.21
CA VAL A 22 -4.24 -1.16 -9.38
C VAL A 22 -5.66 -0.64 -9.61
N ALA A 23 -6.00 0.52 -9.03
CA ALA A 23 -7.36 1.07 -9.09
C ALA A 23 -7.81 1.34 -10.53
N LYS A 24 -6.88 1.77 -11.40
CA LYS A 24 -7.15 2.01 -12.82
C LYS A 24 -7.46 0.70 -13.55
N GLU A 25 -6.63 -0.32 -13.35
CA GLU A 25 -6.76 -1.62 -14.00
C GLU A 25 -8.04 -2.35 -13.60
N LEU A 26 -8.45 -2.19 -12.33
CA LEU A 26 -9.73 -2.69 -11.84
C LEU A 26 -10.91 -1.92 -12.46
N GLN A 27 -10.79 -0.60 -12.63
CA GLN A 27 -11.83 0.23 -13.26
C GLN A 27 -11.96 -0.07 -14.76
N THR A 28 -10.85 -0.29 -15.47
CA THR A 28 -10.85 -0.61 -16.90
C THR A 28 -11.14 -2.09 -17.18
N GLY A 29 -11.15 -2.94 -16.15
CA GLY A 29 -11.34 -4.39 -16.28
C GLY A 29 -10.14 -5.12 -16.88
N SER A 30 -8.96 -4.47 -16.97
CA SER A 30 -7.73 -5.13 -17.45
C SER A 30 -7.12 -6.06 -16.41
N LEU A 31 -7.50 -5.90 -15.14
CA LEU A 31 -7.29 -6.86 -14.06
C LEU A 31 -8.61 -7.08 -13.33
N ILE A 32 -8.77 -8.27 -12.74
CA ILE A 32 -9.89 -8.61 -11.87
C ILE A 32 -9.40 -8.95 -10.47
N GLU A 33 -10.19 -8.60 -9.46
CA GLU A 33 -9.92 -8.98 -8.06
C GLU A 33 -10.47 -10.37 -7.78
N ILE A 34 -9.63 -11.24 -7.19
CA ILE A 34 -10.05 -12.56 -6.73
C ILE A 34 -10.53 -12.43 -5.29
N GLN A 35 -11.82 -12.72 -5.07
CA GLN A 35 -12.40 -12.72 -3.72
C GLN A 35 -11.97 -13.96 -2.94
N LEU A 36 -11.28 -13.74 -1.83
CA LEU A 36 -10.83 -14.81 -0.94
C LEU A 36 -11.93 -15.17 0.06
N SER A 37 -12.09 -16.45 0.35
CA SER A 37 -13.05 -16.94 1.36
C SER A 37 -12.76 -16.41 2.77
N LYS A 38 -11.49 -16.12 3.06
CA LYS A 38 -11.06 -15.44 4.29
C LYS A 38 -10.38 -14.11 3.91
N PRO A 39 -10.79 -12.97 4.50
CA PRO A 39 -10.16 -11.70 4.22
C PRO A 39 -8.72 -11.68 4.73
N ILE A 40 -7.86 -10.96 4.02
CA ILE A 40 -6.46 -10.77 4.44
C ILE A 40 -6.44 -9.80 5.62
N PRO A 41 -5.67 -10.10 6.69
CA PRO A 41 -5.58 -9.19 7.83
C PRO A 41 -5.10 -7.80 7.41
N LYS A 42 -5.65 -6.77 8.05
CA LYS A 42 -5.25 -5.39 7.81
C LYS A 42 -3.78 -5.20 8.22
N ARG A 43 -3.06 -4.43 7.42
CA ARG A 43 -1.69 -3.99 7.73
C ARG A 43 -1.73 -2.54 8.16
N GLU A 44 -0.98 -2.21 9.20
CA GLU A 44 -0.85 -0.83 9.69
C GLU A 44 0.46 -0.22 9.16
N ILE A 45 0.42 1.07 8.87
CA ILE A 45 1.61 1.85 8.53
C ILE A 45 1.98 2.63 9.79
N GLY A 46 3.18 2.39 10.30
CA GLY A 46 3.73 3.08 11.46
C GLY A 46 4.87 4.02 11.08
N PHE A 47 5.08 5.04 11.90
CA PHE A 47 6.31 5.83 11.90
C PHE A 47 7.28 5.24 12.92
N ILE A 48 8.52 5.01 12.52
CA ILE A 48 9.61 4.61 13.41
C ILE A 48 10.64 5.73 13.38
N TYR A 49 11.00 6.23 14.54
CA TYR A 49 12.02 7.26 14.72
C TYR A 49 12.79 7.01 16.02
N ASN A 50 14.02 7.52 16.10
CA ASN A 50 14.84 7.41 17.30
C ASN A 50 14.31 8.38 18.37
N GLU A 51 14.22 7.95 19.63
CA GLU A 51 13.78 8.79 20.76
C GLU A 51 14.81 9.88 21.13
N ILE A 52 16.05 9.78 20.63
CA ILE A 52 17.15 10.68 21.01
C ILE A 52 16.96 12.08 20.38
N GLN A 53 16.85 13.06 21.28
CA GLN A 53 16.71 14.50 21.05
C GLN A 53 18.01 15.16 20.51
N PRO A 54 17.90 16.32 19.81
CA PRO A 54 16.71 17.16 19.71
C PRO A 54 15.91 16.96 18.41
N PHE A 55 14.59 16.80 18.55
CA PHE A 55 13.68 17.03 17.45
C PHE A 55 13.56 18.54 17.23
N ASN A 56 13.90 19.02 16.04
CA ASN A 56 13.53 20.38 15.67
C ASN A 56 12.01 20.47 15.45
N GLU A 57 11.46 21.69 15.46
CA GLU A 57 10.02 21.92 15.34
C GLU A 57 9.42 21.30 14.07
N ASN A 58 10.18 21.23 12.98
CA ASN A 58 9.72 20.65 11.72
C ASN A 58 9.46 19.14 11.85
N ILE A 59 10.32 18.41 12.57
CA ILE A 59 10.13 16.97 12.78
C ILE A 59 8.91 16.71 13.68
N LEU A 60 8.74 17.49 14.75
CA LEU A 60 7.54 17.41 15.60
C LEU A 60 6.26 17.72 14.81
N ARG A 61 6.32 18.73 13.95
CA ARG A 61 5.20 19.09 13.07
C ARG A 61 4.88 17.97 12.09
N PHE A 62 5.90 17.30 11.53
CA PHE A 62 5.75 16.16 10.62
C PHE A 62 5.15 14.93 11.30
N ILE A 63 5.65 14.55 12.48
CA ILE A 63 5.12 13.40 13.24
C ILE A 63 3.66 13.63 13.66
N ASN A 64 3.29 14.88 13.96
CA ASN A 64 1.94 15.26 14.36
C ASN A 64 1.02 15.65 13.18
N ILE A 65 1.47 15.54 11.92
CA ILE A 65 0.55 15.60 10.78
C ILE A 65 -0.49 14.52 11.03
N LYS A 66 -1.74 14.95 11.24
CA LYS A 66 -2.86 14.14 11.71
C LYS A 66 -2.75 12.69 11.23
N LYS A 67 -2.71 11.76 12.18
CA LYS A 67 -3.11 10.37 11.93
C LYS A 67 -4.51 10.43 11.30
N VAL A 68 -4.57 10.30 9.98
CA VAL A 68 -5.83 10.10 9.23
C VAL A 68 -6.39 8.74 9.60
#